data_AF-A0A2P8ELF1-F1
#
_entry.id   AF-A0A2P8ELF1-F1
#
_cell.length_a   1.000
_cell.length_b   1.000
_cell.length_c   1.000
_cell.angle_alpha   90.00
_cell.angle_beta   90.00
_cell.angle_gamma   90.00
#
_symmetry.space_group_name_H-M   'P 1'
#
loop_
_entity.id
_entity.type
_entity.pdbx_description
1 polymer ?
#
loop_
_entity_poly.entity_id
_entity_poly.type
_entity_poly.pdbx_seq_one_letter_code
_entity_poly.pdbx_strand_id
1 'polypeptide(L)'
;MRRLLRWSLVGVMLLGGCAAPPPETVTPVPPAAVVPLALQPMPVYDRQAGVVLTQALVAQYLQGPHYRMSTPLPLSRDYRAGTVLATSDPRRLLVPYSSGQAWGSVAVTVGQGSIMNAFRVQRDSESGYALVLKRVRICLNTGADRAPVWQGNRWLFSSTQAGRFECSGQTNGSLFQLGSGLPGVLGPYVEAGDTVLYARDWSILHQIASLLAHQFPHLRVPRVH
;
A
#
# COMPACT_ATOMS: atom_id res chain seq x y z
N MET A 1 39.40 70.36 56.10
CA MET A 1 38.45 71.47 56.37
C MET A 1 37.41 71.47 55.25
N ARG A 2 36.11 71.32 55.57
CA ARG A 2 34.90 71.71 54.79
C ARG A 2 34.68 71.02 53.41
N ARG A 3 33.60 70.23 53.25
CA ARG A 3 32.21 70.63 52.85
C ARG A 3 32.19 71.22 51.42
N LEU A 4 31.37 70.85 50.43
CA LEU A 4 29.98 70.35 50.31
C LEU A 4 29.83 69.84 48.85
N LEU A 5 29.18 68.71 48.58
CA LEU A 5 27.74 68.56 48.25
C LEU A 5 27.26 69.33 47.00
N ARG A 6 26.87 68.61 45.94
CA ARG A 6 25.57 68.65 45.21
C ARG A 6 25.67 67.89 43.88
N TRP A 7 25.05 66.71 43.79
CA TRP A 7 23.71 66.42 43.26
C TRP A 7 23.61 66.49 41.72
N SER A 8 23.34 65.33 41.10
CA SER A 8 22.37 65.07 40.00
C SER A 8 22.50 63.58 39.61
N LEU A 9 21.58 62.71 40.03
CA LEU A 9 20.47 62.19 39.21
C LEU A 9 20.91 61.65 37.85
N VAL A 10 20.77 60.33 37.63
CA VAL A 10 19.91 59.70 36.61
C VAL A 10 19.91 58.19 36.86
N GLY A 11 18.72 57.63 37.06
CA GLY A 11 18.51 56.19 37.08
C GLY A 11 18.40 55.63 35.66
N VAL A 12 18.89 54.41 35.47
CA VAL A 12 18.54 53.57 34.31
C VAL A 12 18.11 52.22 34.87
N MET A 13 16.80 51.98 34.83
CA MET A 13 16.23 50.65 34.96
C MET A 13 16.70 49.81 33.78
N LEU A 14 17.54 48.81 34.05
CA LEU A 14 17.81 47.73 33.11
C LEU A 14 16.59 46.79 33.08
N LEU A 15 15.63 47.12 32.24
CA LEU A 15 14.60 46.18 31.77
C LEU A 15 15.27 45.19 30.82
N GLY A 16 15.84 44.12 31.38
CA GLY A 16 16.24 42.93 30.63
C GLY A 16 14.98 42.19 30.17
N GLY A 17 14.36 42.66 29.09
CA GLY A 17 13.28 41.95 28.42
C GLY A 17 13.83 40.69 27.75
N CYS A 18 13.34 39.52 28.16
CA CYS A 18 13.46 38.29 27.39
C CYS A 18 12.78 38.51 26.04
N ALA A 19 13.57 38.80 24.99
CA ALA A 19 13.07 38.72 23.63
C ALA A 19 12.77 37.25 23.35
N ALA A 20 11.50 36.88 23.36
CA ALA A 20 11.05 35.60 22.84
C ALA A 20 11.53 35.48 21.39
N PRO A 21 12.08 34.33 20.97
CA PRO A 21 12.48 34.14 19.58
C PRO A 21 11.28 34.42 18.67
N PRO A 22 11.49 35.06 17.50
CA PRO A 22 10.41 35.35 16.58
C PRO A 22 9.67 34.05 16.25
N PRO A 23 8.32 34.07 16.19
CA PRO A 23 7.55 32.89 15.87
C PRO A 23 8.06 32.34 14.53
N GLU A 24 8.42 31.06 14.52
CA GLU A 24 8.82 30.37 13.30
C GLU A 24 7.73 30.61 12.25
N THR A 25 8.11 31.21 11.12
CA THR A 25 7.22 31.33 9.97
C THR A 25 6.78 29.93 9.58
N VAL A 26 5.53 29.60 9.91
CA VAL A 26 4.89 28.34 9.52
C VAL A 26 4.81 28.35 8.00
N THR A 27 5.74 27.65 7.33
CA THR A 27 5.65 27.39 5.90
C THR A 27 4.30 26.70 5.64
N PRO A 28 3.42 27.26 4.79
CA PRO A 28 2.14 26.63 4.51
C PRO A 28 2.38 25.22 3.96
N VAL A 29 1.87 24.22 4.67
CA VAL A 29 1.87 22.84 4.17
C VAL A 29 1.00 22.83 2.90
N PRO A 30 1.55 22.42 1.73
CA PRO A 30 0.75 22.37 0.51
C PRO A 30 -0.44 21.42 0.72
N PRO A 31 -1.64 21.78 0.24
CA PRO A 31 -2.83 20.96 0.43
C PRO A 31 -2.63 19.59 -0.22
N ALA A 32 -3.24 18.56 0.36
CA ALA A 32 -3.21 17.22 -0.20
C ALA A 32 -3.74 17.25 -1.65
N ALA A 33 -2.97 16.69 -2.58
CA ALA A 33 -3.28 16.66 -4.00
C ALA A 33 -3.24 15.22 -4.53
N VAL A 34 -4.26 14.87 -5.30
CA VAL A 34 -4.33 13.61 -6.03
C VAL A 34 -4.48 13.91 -7.50
N VAL A 35 -3.48 13.50 -8.28
CA VAL A 35 -3.42 13.77 -9.72
C VAL A 35 -3.50 12.44 -10.47
N PRO A 36 -4.51 12.21 -11.32
CA PRO A 36 -4.57 11.02 -12.17
C PRO A 36 -3.30 10.89 -13.02
N LEU A 37 -2.80 9.67 -13.14
CA LEU A 37 -1.66 9.33 -13.99
C LEU A 37 -2.10 8.42 -15.12
N ALA A 38 -1.61 8.71 -16.32
CA ALA A 38 -1.73 7.79 -17.44
C ALA A 38 -0.94 6.51 -17.11
N LEU A 39 -1.65 5.39 -17.00
CA LEU A 39 -1.04 4.08 -16.80
C LEU A 39 -0.93 3.38 -18.17
N GLN A 40 0.29 3.02 -18.55
CA GLN A 40 0.58 2.29 -19.78
C GLN A 40 1.31 1.00 -19.42
N PRO A 41 0.59 -0.11 -19.17
CA PRO A 41 1.19 -1.40 -18.87
C PRO A 41 2.13 -1.84 -19.99
N MET A 42 3.33 -2.29 -19.64
CA MET A 42 4.27 -2.83 -20.62
C MET A 42 3.96 -4.31 -20.92
N PRO A 43 4.21 -4.77 -22.15
CA PRO A 43 4.14 -6.20 -22.46
C PRO A 43 5.06 -7.02 -21.56
N VAL A 44 4.55 -8.12 -21.05
CA VAL A 44 5.30 -9.10 -20.25
C VAL A 44 5.42 -10.39 -21.05
N TYR A 45 6.64 -10.92 -21.16
CA TYR A 45 6.98 -12.12 -21.95
C TYR A 45 7.48 -13.29 -21.08
N ASP A 46 7.06 -13.32 -19.82
CA ASP A 46 7.49 -14.33 -18.85
C ASP A 46 6.36 -15.34 -18.57
N ARG A 47 6.64 -16.63 -18.75
CA ARG A 47 5.69 -17.71 -18.44
C ARG A 47 5.44 -17.86 -16.93
N GLN A 48 6.32 -17.33 -16.10
CA GLN A 48 6.20 -17.30 -14.64
C GLN A 48 5.61 -15.98 -14.13
N ALA A 49 5.06 -15.12 -15.00
CA ALA A 49 4.50 -13.82 -14.62
C ALA A 49 3.51 -13.89 -13.43
N GLY A 50 2.72 -14.96 -13.31
CA GLY A 50 1.85 -15.16 -12.15
C GLY A 50 2.61 -15.33 -10.83
N VAL A 51 3.72 -16.06 -10.82
CA VAL A 51 4.59 -16.19 -9.63
C VAL A 51 5.24 -14.85 -9.30
N VAL A 52 5.84 -14.20 -10.30
CA VAL A 52 6.49 -12.89 -10.17
C VAL A 52 5.51 -11.84 -9.65
N LEU A 53 4.26 -11.84 -10.13
CA LEU A 53 3.19 -11.00 -9.62
C LEU A 53 2.96 -11.23 -8.13
N THR A 54 2.80 -12.48 -7.69
CA THR A 54 2.55 -12.75 -6.26
C THR A 54 3.72 -12.37 -5.37
N GLN A 55 4.95 -12.56 -5.83
CA GLN A 55 6.15 -12.14 -5.10
C GLN A 55 6.23 -10.61 -5.00
N ALA A 56 5.96 -9.89 -6.10
CA ALA A 56 5.89 -8.44 -6.11
C ALA A 56 4.80 -7.91 -5.16
N LEU A 57 3.64 -8.56 -5.10
CA LEU A 57 2.55 -8.22 -4.18
C LEU A 57 2.93 -8.47 -2.71
N VAL A 58 3.61 -9.58 -2.39
CA VAL A 58 4.12 -9.84 -1.03
C VAL A 58 5.14 -8.77 -0.64
N ALA A 59 6.10 -8.47 -1.51
CA ALA A 59 7.09 -7.42 -1.27
C ALA A 59 6.42 -6.05 -1.06
N GLN A 60 5.40 -5.74 -1.88
CA GLN A 60 4.66 -4.50 -1.80
C GLN A 60 3.94 -4.34 -0.45
N TYR A 61 3.24 -5.38 0.03
CA TYR A 61 2.58 -5.31 1.34
C TYR A 61 3.55 -5.34 2.53
N LEU A 62 4.74 -5.91 2.35
CA LEU A 62 5.79 -5.91 3.37
C LEU A 62 6.49 -4.55 3.51
N GLN A 63 6.80 -3.89 2.39
CA GLN A 63 7.61 -2.68 2.36
C GLN A 63 6.79 -1.39 2.38
N GLY A 64 5.51 -1.47 2.02
CA GLY A 64 4.68 -0.27 1.90
C GLY A 64 4.41 0.40 3.25
N PRO A 65 4.50 1.74 3.33
CA PRO A 65 4.49 2.49 4.58
C PRO A 65 3.13 2.50 5.29
N HIS A 66 2.07 2.10 4.61
CA HIS A 66 0.71 2.28 5.10
C HIS A 66 0.00 0.99 5.45
N TYR A 67 0.57 -0.20 5.23
CA TYR A 67 -0.17 -1.45 5.42
C TYR A 67 -0.05 -2.01 6.85
N ARG A 68 -1.07 -2.76 7.28
CA ARG A 68 -1.13 -3.46 8.58
C ARG A 68 -1.18 -4.99 8.44
N MET A 69 -0.85 -5.54 7.28
CA MET A 69 -0.88 -6.98 7.06
C MET A 69 0.31 -7.65 7.76
N SER A 70 0.04 -8.78 8.43
CA SER A 70 1.04 -9.58 9.12
C SER A 70 1.58 -10.73 8.26
N THR A 71 0.77 -11.25 7.34
CA THR A 71 1.05 -12.40 6.47
C THR A 71 2.19 -12.20 5.45
N PRO A 72 2.44 -10.99 4.89
CA PRO A 72 3.56 -10.79 3.96
C PRO A 72 4.92 -11.15 4.55
N LEU A 73 5.14 -10.88 5.84
CA LEU A 73 6.41 -11.12 6.51
C LEU A 73 6.81 -12.61 6.50
N PRO A 74 6.01 -13.54 7.07
CA PRO A 74 6.33 -14.97 7.00
C PRO A 74 6.39 -15.47 5.55
N LEU A 75 5.48 -15.05 4.66
CA LEU A 75 5.54 -15.45 3.24
C LEU A 75 6.86 -15.07 2.56
N SER A 76 7.43 -13.92 2.91
CA SER A 76 8.69 -13.43 2.33
C SER A 76 9.94 -14.10 2.91
N ARG A 77 9.89 -14.54 4.17
CA ARG A 77 11.06 -15.05 4.91
C ARG A 77 11.11 -16.57 4.98
N ASP A 78 9.99 -17.19 5.30
CA ASP A 78 9.95 -18.58 5.73
C ASP A 78 9.44 -19.52 4.63
N TYR A 79 8.71 -18.97 3.65
CA TYR A 79 8.08 -19.74 2.59
C TYR A 79 8.78 -19.57 1.25
N ARG A 80 8.70 -20.61 0.43
CA ARG A 80 9.13 -20.61 -0.97
C ARG A 80 7.89 -20.63 -1.87
N ALA A 81 7.84 -19.73 -2.85
CA ALA A 81 6.79 -19.74 -3.85
C ALA A 81 6.90 -21.00 -4.72
N GLY A 82 5.77 -21.68 -4.93
CA GLY A 82 5.63 -22.75 -5.90
C GLY A 82 5.26 -22.22 -7.28
N THR A 83 4.58 -23.06 -8.06
CA THR A 83 4.03 -22.69 -9.37
C THR A 83 2.58 -22.23 -9.26
N VAL A 84 2.11 -21.47 -10.24
CA VAL A 84 0.69 -21.11 -10.34
C VAL A 84 -0.15 -22.38 -10.39
N LEU A 85 -1.18 -22.48 -9.53
CA LEU A 85 -2.14 -23.57 -9.61
C LEU A 85 -3.10 -23.36 -10.78
N ALA A 86 -3.33 -24.43 -11.54
CA ALA A 86 -4.25 -24.40 -12.66
C ALA A 86 -5.69 -24.14 -12.22
N THR A 87 -6.39 -23.27 -12.95
CA THR A 87 -7.80 -22.97 -12.77
C THR A 87 -8.46 -22.77 -14.14
N SER A 88 -9.73 -23.12 -14.24
CA SER A 88 -10.55 -22.84 -15.41
C SER A 88 -11.15 -21.43 -15.40
N ASP A 89 -11.04 -20.69 -14.29
CA ASP A 89 -11.57 -19.32 -14.16
C ASP A 89 -10.47 -18.29 -14.47
N PRO A 90 -10.51 -17.59 -15.61
CA PRO A 90 -9.47 -16.62 -16.00
C PRO A 90 -9.42 -15.39 -15.09
N ARG A 91 -10.37 -15.27 -14.15
CA ARG A 91 -10.43 -14.18 -13.16
C ARG A 91 -9.64 -14.49 -11.90
N ARG A 92 -9.03 -15.66 -11.79
CA ARG A 92 -8.38 -16.12 -10.57
C ARG A 92 -6.94 -16.53 -10.83
N LEU A 93 -6.06 -16.11 -9.94
CA LEU A 93 -4.70 -16.58 -9.82
C LEU A 93 -4.52 -17.11 -8.40
N LEU A 94 -3.83 -18.23 -8.25
CA LEU A 94 -3.36 -18.70 -6.96
C LEU A 94 -1.95 -19.27 -7.09
N VAL A 95 -1.04 -18.81 -6.26
CA VAL A 95 0.32 -19.35 -6.11
C VAL A 95 0.45 -19.90 -4.70
N PRO A 96 0.74 -21.20 -4.53
CA PRO A 96 0.99 -21.79 -3.23
C PRO A 96 2.41 -21.45 -2.78
N TYR A 97 2.59 -21.39 -1.48
CA TYR A 97 3.86 -21.15 -0.81
C TYR A 97 4.08 -22.31 0.16
N SER A 98 5.30 -22.83 0.29
CA SER A 98 5.59 -23.94 1.21
C SER A 98 6.78 -23.67 2.13
N SER A 99 6.70 -24.20 3.35
CA SER A 99 7.77 -24.17 4.35
C SER A 99 7.72 -25.45 5.19
N GLY A 100 8.57 -26.42 4.87
CA GLY A 100 8.51 -27.76 5.48
C GLY A 100 7.14 -28.42 5.28
N GLN A 101 6.40 -28.64 6.37
CA GLN A 101 5.04 -29.20 6.35
C GLN A 101 3.93 -28.13 6.34
N ALA A 102 4.29 -26.85 6.41
CA ALA A 102 3.33 -25.76 6.39
C ALA A 102 3.15 -25.20 4.98
N TRP A 103 1.92 -24.77 4.69
CA TRP A 103 1.51 -24.18 3.44
C TRP A 103 0.99 -22.75 3.63
N GLY A 104 1.18 -21.95 2.60
CA GLY A 104 0.64 -20.62 2.44
C GLY A 104 0.15 -20.44 1.00
N SER A 105 -0.44 -19.30 0.70
CA SER A 105 -0.83 -18.97 -0.66
C SER A 105 -1.01 -17.47 -0.84
N VAL A 106 -0.79 -17.01 -2.07
CA VAL A 106 -1.23 -15.69 -2.51
C VAL A 106 -2.27 -15.91 -3.61
N ALA A 107 -3.46 -15.35 -3.42
CA ALA A 107 -4.56 -15.42 -4.37
C ALA A 107 -4.93 -14.02 -4.86
N VAL A 108 -5.10 -13.87 -6.17
CA VAL A 108 -5.61 -12.64 -6.79
C VAL A 108 -6.89 -12.97 -7.52
N THR A 109 -7.96 -12.23 -7.22
CA THR A 109 -9.25 -12.35 -7.91
C THR A 109 -9.61 -11.03 -8.56
N VAL A 110 -9.85 -11.04 -9.87
CA VAL A 110 -10.20 -9.87 -10.68
C VAL A 110 -11.60 -10.04 -11.25
N GLY A 111 -12.59 -9.36 -10.66
CA GLY A 111 -13.99 -9.44 -11.07
C GLY A 111 -14.23 -8.98 -12.52
N GLN A 112 -15.42 -9.28 -13.05
CA GLN A 112 -15.85 -8.72 -14.33
C GLN A 112 -15.94 -7.18 -14.25
N GLY A 113 -15.55 -6.48 -15.31
CA GLY A 113 -15.54 -5.02 -15.33
C GLY A 113 -14.58 -4.37 -14.33
N SER A 114 -13.53 -5.08 -13.88
CA SER A 114 -12.50 -4.51 -13.02
C SER A 114 -11.71 -3.42 -13.74
N ILE A 115 -11.25 -2.44 -12.97
CA ILE A 115 -10.53 -1.26 -13.46
C ILE A 115 -9.30 -1.03 -12.60
N MET A 116 -8.20 -0.63 -13.23
CA MET A 116 -6.96 -0.24 -12.57
C MET A 116 -6.62 1.21 -12.92
N ASN A 117 -6.59 2.07 -11.91
CA ASN A 117 -6.28 3.49 -12.02
C ASN A 117 -4.99 3.82 -11.26
N ALA A 118 -4.21 4.76 -11.78
CA ALA A 118 -3.00 5.24 -11.13
C ALA A 118 -3.12 6.72 -10.77
N PHE A 119 -2.54 7.10 -9.64
CA PHE A 119 -2.55 8.47 -9.15
C PHE A 119 -1.19 8.83 -8.56
N ARG A 120 -0.77 10.07 -8.76
CA ARG A 120 0.23 10.70 -7.92
C ARG A 120 -0.48 11.23 -6.69
N VAL A 121 0.05 10.93 -5.51
CA VAL A 121 -0.49 11.35 -4.23
C VAL A 121 0.54 12.21 -3.54
N GLN A 122 0.14 13.43 -3.19
CA GLN A 122 0.94 14.34 -2.39
C GLN A 122 0.14 14.67 -1.14
N ARG A 123 0.71 14.41 0.04
CA ARG A 123 0.14 14.79 1.33
C ARG A 123 1.27 15.26 2.24
N ASP A 124 1.11 16.45 2.80
CA ASP A 124 2.11 17.06 3.69
C ASP A 124 3.51 17.06 3.03
N SER A 125 4.50 16.41 3.65
CA SER A 125 5.86 16.22 3.13
C SER A 125 6.06 14.88 2.41
N GLU A 126 5.02 14.08 2.20
CA GLU A 126 5.09 12.77 1.55
C GLU A 126 4.50 12.82 0.14
N SER A 127 5.33 12.45 -0.84
CA SER A 127 4.91 12.21 -2.22
C SER A 127 5.06 10.74 -2.57
N GLY A 128 4.07 10.19 -3.25
CA GLY A 128 4.13 8.84 -3.78
C GLY A 128 3.05 8.59 -4.82
N TYR A 129 2.76 7.32 -5.01
CA TYR A 129 1.89 6.83 -6.07
C TYR A 129 0.89 5.84 -5.49
N ALA A 130 -0.32 5.85 -6.01
CA ALA A 130 -1.37 4.89 -5.68
C ALA A 130 -1.90 4.20 -6.93
N LEU A 131 -2.00 2.89 -6.87
CA LEU A 131 -2.69 2.04 -7.84
C LEU A 131 -4.00 1.58 -7.20
N VAL A 132 -5.12 2.12 -7.67
CA VAL A 132 -6.47 1.78 -7.19
C VAL A 132 -7.07 0.72 -8.11
N LEU A 133 -7.39 -0.42 -7.54
CA LEU A 133 -7.92 -1.59 -8.23
C LEU A 133 -9.39 -1.81 -7.82
N LYS A 134 -10.30 -1.44 -8.72
CA LYS A 134 -11.74 -1.64 -8.57
C LYS A 134 -12.07 -3.12 -8.80
N ARG A 135 -12.79 -3.75 -7.86
CA ARG A 135 -13.24 -5.15 -7.93
C ARG A 135 -12.11 -6.19 -8.04
N VAL A 136 -10.93 -5.84 -7.55
CA VAL A 136 -9.79 -6.75 -7.39
C VAL A 136 -9.57 -7.03 -5.91
N ARG A 137 -9.32 -8.29 -5.57
CA ARG A 137 -8.98 -8.73 -4.21
C ARG A 137 -7.68 -9.52 -4.23
N ILE A 138 -6.81 -9.21 -3.27
CA ILE A 138 -5.53 -9.90 -3.08
C ILE A 138 -5.54 -10.47 -1.67
N CYS A 139 -5.52 -11.79 -1.56
CA CYS A 139 -5.57 -12.50 -0.30
C CYS A 139 -4.27 -13.28 -0.09
N LEU A 140 -3.70 -13.13 1.09
CA LEU A 140 -2.52 -13.85 1.55
C LEU A 140 -2.98 -14.85 2.61
N ASN A 141 -2.34 -16.01 2.63
CA ASN A 141 -2.58 -17.07 3.63
C ASN A 141 -1.26 -17.67 4.08
N THR A 142 -1.14 -18.02 5.36
CA THR A 142 -0.02 -18.78 5.93
C THR A 142 -0.48 -19.78 6.97
N GLY A 143 0.37 -20.78 7.24
CA GLY A 143 0.14 -21.76 8.30
C GLY A 143 -0.98 -22.76 8.01
N ALA A 144 -1.32 -23.02 6.75
CA ALA A 144 -2.19 -24.13 6.37
C ALA A 144 -1.44 -25.47 6.46
N ASP A 145 -2.15 -26.56 6.70
CA ASP A 145 -1.58 -27.93 6.71
C ASP A 145 -1.46 -28.55 5.31
N ARG A 146 -2.14 -27.98 4.30
CA ARG A 146 -2.05 -28.40 2.90
C ARG A 146 -2.29 -27.25 1.93
N ALA A 147 -1.80 -27.42 0.70
CA ALA A 147 -2.09 -26.52 -0.40
C ALA A 147 -3.59 -26.49 -0.75
N PRO A 148 -4.14 -25.36 -1.22
CA PRO A 148 -5.50 -25.30 -1.75
C PRO A 148 -5.66 -26.18 -2.99
N VAL A 149 -6.85 -26.75 -3.19
CA VAL A 149 -7.18 -27.58 -4.36
C VAL A 149 -8.30 -26.93 -5.16
N TRP A 150 -8.20 -26.96 -6.49
CA TRP A 150 -9.29 -26.49 -7.36
C TRP A 150 -10.36 -27.58 -7.50
N GLN A 151 -11.58 -27.32 -7.02
CA GLN A 151 -12.71 -28.25 -7.18
C GLN A 151 -14.02 -27.47 -7.35
N GLY A 152 -14.85 -27.87 -8.32
CA GLY A 152 -16.18 -27.29 -8.50
C GLY A 152 -16.16 -25.78 -8.72
N ASN A 153 -15.18 -25.28 -9.49
CA ASN A 153 -15.00 -23.86 -9.81
C ASN A 153 -14.62 -22.95 -8.62
N ARG A 154 -14.05 -23.53 -7.56
CA ARG A 154 -13.55 -22.79 -6.40
C ARG A 154 -12.28 -23.41 -5.82
N TRP A 155 -11.52 -22.60 -5.10
CA TRP A 155 -10.43 -23.08 -4.25
C TRP A 155 -11.01 -23.67 -2.97
N LEU A 156 -10.66 -24.91 -2.69
CA LEU A 156 -10.92 -25.57 -1.43
C LEU A 156 -9.67 -25.53 -0.57
N PHE A 157 -9.82 -24.90 0.59
CA PHE A 157 -8.80 -24.87 1.62
C PHE A 157 -8.95 -26.08 2.55
N SER A 158 -7.97 -26.30 3.41
CA SER A 158 -8.08 -27.35 4.42
C SER A 158 -9.28 -27.12 5.34
N SER A 159 -10.02 -28.20 5.61
CA SER A 159 -11.08 -28.20 6.63
C SER A 159 -10.51 -28.36 8.04
N THR A 160 -9.26 -28.84 8.16
CA THR A 160 -8.60 -29.10 9.45
C THR A 160 -7.79 -27.88 9.89
N GLN A 161 -6.92 -27.36 9.02
CA GLN A 161 -6.12 -26.17 9.30
C GLN A 161 -5.99 -25.30 8.04
N ALA A 162 -6.95 -24.39 7.84
CA ALA A 162 -7.01 -23.54 6.64
C ALA A 162 -5.91 -22.48 6.55
N GLY A 163 -5.25 -22.16 7.67
CA GLY A 163 -4.28 -21.07 7.80
C GLY A 163 -4.91 -19.74 8.21
N ARG A 164 -4.09 -18.69 8.25
CA ARG A 164 -4.48 -17.31 8.61
C ARG A 164 -4.57 -16.47 7.35
N PHE A 165 -5.76 -15.95 7.07
CA PHE A 165 -6.03 -15.15 5.88
C PHE A 165 -6.02 -13.66 6.17
N GLU A 166 -5.40 -12.90 5.28
CA GLU A 166 -5.53 -11.44 5.22
C GLU A 166 -5.77 -11.02 3.78
N CYS A 167 -6.79 -10.18 3.54
CA CYS A 167 -7.19 -9.75 2.20
C CYS A 167 -7.22 -8.24 2.08
N SER A 168 -6.75 -7.74 0.93
CA SER A 168 -7.00 -6.38 0.49
C SER A 168 -8.45 -6.18 0.04
N GLY A 169 -8.94 -4.94 0.09
CA GLY A 169 -10.32 -4.63 -0.28
C GLY A 169 -11.37 -5.04 0.76
N GLN A 170 -10.98 -5.22 2.03
CA GLN A 170 -11.91 -5.25 3.15
C GLN A 170 -11.98 -3.84 3.76
N THR A 171 -13.20 -3.33 3.92
CA THR A 171 -13.45 -1.95 4.39
C THR A 171 -13.55 -1.82 5.89
N ASN A 172 -13.75 -2.93 6.58
CA ASN A 172 -14.02 -2.95 8.01
C ASN A 172 -12.84 -3.51 8.83
N GLY A 173 -11.78 -3.98 8.16
CA GLY A 173 -10.51 -4.39 8.76
C GLY A 173 -9.40 -3.65 8.03
N SER A 174 -8.70 -2.75 8.72
CA SER A 174 -7.86 -1.76 8.06
C SER A 174 -6.63 -2.44 7.42
N LEU A 175 -6.72 -2.71 6.11
CA LEU A 175 -5.54 -2.98 5.27
C LEU A 175 -4.47 -1.93 5.55
N PHE A 176 -4.91 -0.71 5.82
CA PHE A 176 -4.08 0.41 6.20
C PHE A 176 -3.89 0.55 7.70
N GLN A 177 -2.75 1.08 8.14
CA GLN A 177 -2.51 1.44 9.53
C GLN A 177 -3.49 2.54 9.97
N LEU A 178 -3.87 2.52 11.25
CA LEU A 178 -4.67 3.59 11.85
C LEU A 178 -3.90 4.90 11.69
N GLY A 179 -4.57 5.96 11.25
CA GLY A 179 -3.93 7.26 11.00
C GLY A 179 -3.11 7.33 9.70
N SER A 180 -3.10 6.28 8.87
CA SER A 180 -2.41 6.34 7.57
C SER A 180 -2.93 7.45 6.66
N GLY A 181 -4.18 7.89 6.84
CA GLY A 181 -4.84 8.96 6.09
C GLY A 181 -5.02 8.69 4.58
N LEU A 182 -4.47 7.61 4.04
CA LEU A 182 -4.40 7.35 2.59
C LEU A 182 -5.79 7.22 1.95
N PRO A 183 -6.75 6.46 2.53
CA PRO A 183 -8.12 6.43 1.98
C PRO A 183 -8.77 7.81 1.95
N GLY A 184 -8.53 8.64 2.97
CA GLY A 184 -9.06 10.00 3.05
C GLY A 184 -8.47 10.92 1.98
N VAL A 185 -7.17 10.81 1.71
CA VAL A 185 -6.49 11.59 0.65
C VAL A 185 -7.00 11.22 -0.73
N LEU A 186 -7.19 9.91 -1.00
CA LEU A 186 -7.70 9.44 -2.28
C LEU A 186 -9.16 9.82 -2.52
N GLY A 187 -9.92 10.13 -1.46
CA GLY A 187 -11.25 10.70 -1.53
C GLY A 187 -12.17 9.96 -2.52
N PRO A 188 -12.71 10.63 -3.55
CA PRO A 188 -13.68 10.04 -4.47
C PRO A 188 -13.10 8.95 -5.39
N TYR A 189 -11.78 8.79 -5.45
CA TYR A 189 -11.15 7.79 -6.33
C TYR A 189 -11.20 6.38 -5.75
N VAL A 190 -11.48 6.23 -4.46
CA VAL A 190 -11.54 4.95 -3.75
C VAL A 190 -12.91 4.76 -3.12
N GLU A 191 -13.42 3.55 -3.23
CA GLU A 191 -14.67 3.12 -2.61
C GLU A 191 -14.44 2.00 -1.62
N ALA A 192 -15.48 1.75 -0.85
CA ALA A 192 -15.56 0.63 0.03
C ALA A 192 -15.39 -0.70 -0.75
N GLY A 193 -14.24 -1.36 -0.60
CA GLY A 193 -13.97 -2.69 -1.13
C GLY A 193 -12.86 -2.71 -2.18
N ASP A 194 -12.36 -1.54 -2.55
CA ASP A 194 -11.25 -1.42 -3.50
C ASP A 194 -9.93 -1.86 -2.87
N THR A 195 -9.09 -2.47 -3.70
CA THR A 195 -7.70 -2.71 -3.34
C THR A 195 -6.89 -1.50 -3.75
N VAL A 196 -6.09 -0.96 -2.82
CA VAL A 196 -5.21 0.17 -3.10
C VAL A 196 -3.78 -0.25 -2.78
N LEU A 197 -2.90 -0.16 -3.78
CA LEU A 197 -1.47 -0.34 -3.62
C LEU A 197 -0.78 1.03 -3.64
N TYR A 198 -0.01 1.35 -2.61
CA TYR A 198 0.76 2.59 -2.49
C TYR A 198 2.26 2.32 -2.46
N ALA A 199 3.04 3.06 -3.24
CA ALA A 199 4.50 3.05 -3.18
C ALA A 199 5.06 4.45 -3.41
N ARG A 200 6.26 4.71 -2.86
CA ARG A 200 6.99 5.97 -3.13
C ARG A 200 7.61 6.00 -4.52
N ASP A 201 7.96 4.84 -5.06
CA ASP A 201 8.51 4.68 -6.40
C ASP A 201 7.42 4.21 -7.37
N TRP A 202 7.27 4.95 -8.47
CA TRP A 202 6.34 4.61 -9.54
C TRP A 202 6.71 3.30 -10.24
N SER A 203 8.00 2.98 -10.35
CA SER A 203 8.49 1.80 -11.06
C SER A 203 7.90 0.51 -10.49
N ILE A 204 7.76 0.43 -9.17
CA ILE A 204 7.18 -0.71 -8.44
C ILE A 204 5.72 -0.91 -8.83
N LEU A 205 4.90 0.15 -8.77
CA LEU A 205 3.48 0.05 -9.11
C LEU A 205 3.26 -0.19 -10.59
N HIS A 206 4.11 0.38 -11.44
CA HIS A 206 4.05 0.18 -12.89
C HIS A 206 4.40 -1.25 -13.29
N GLN A 207 5.38 -1.87 -12.63
CA GLN A 207 5.69 -3.29 -12.79
C GLN A 207 4.53 -4.17 -12.36
N ILE A 208 3.95 -3.93 -11.18
CA ILE A 208 2.79 -4.68 -10.68
C ILE A 208 1.60 -4.51 -11.64
N ALA A 209 1.35 -3.30 -12.13
CA ALA A 209 0.30 -3.04 -13.11
C ALA A 209 0.51 -3.81 -14.42
N SER A 210 1.75 -3.87 -14.92
CA SER A 210 2.11 -4.64 -16.13
C SER A 210 1.86 -6.13 -15.94
N LEU A 211 2.26 -6.68 -14.79
CA LEU A 211 2.00 -8.07 -14.42
C LEU A 211 0.51 -8.37 -14.26
N LEU A 212 -0.27 -7.47 -13.64
CA LEU A 212 -1.71 -7.59 -13.51
C LEU A 212 -2.42 -7.58 -14.86
N ALA A 213 -2.07 -6.63 -15.74
CA ALA A 213 -2.66 -6.52 -17.08
C ALA A 213 -2.33 -7.75 -17.95
N HIS A 214 -1.10 -8.28 -17.83
CA HIS A 214 -0.71 -9.52 -18.50
C HIS A 214 -1.51 -10.73 -17.99
N GLN A 215 -1.61 -10.89 -16.67
CA GLN A 215 -2.29 -12.02 -16.05
C GLN A 215 -3.81 -11.98 -16.21
N PHE A 216 -4.39 -10.78 -16.29
CA PHE A 216 -5.83 -10.56 -16.36
C PHE A 216 -6.17 -9.59 -17.51
N PRO A 217 -6.23 -10.07 -18.77
CA PRO A 217 -6.49 -9.20 -19.93
C PRO A 217 -7.83 -8.44 -19.89
N HIS A 218 -8.79 -8.89 -19.07
CA HIS A 218 -10.07 -8.20 -18.85
C HIS A 218 -9.99 -7.06 -17.83
N LEU A 219 -8.87 -6.89 -17.13
CA LEU A 219 -8.63 -5.75 -16.25
C LEU A 219 -8.39 -4.50 -17.11
N ARG A 220 -9.32 -3.55 -17.04
CA ARG A 220 -9.27 -2.35 -17.89
C ARG A 220 -8.36 -1.29 -17.27
N VAL A 221 -7.57 -0.65 -18.13
CA VAL A 221 -6.82 0.57 -17.79
C VAL A 221 -7.49 1.75 -18.51
N PRO A 222 -8.16 2.66 -17.78
CA PRO A 222 -8.80 3.81 -18.41
C PRO A 222 -7.78 4.76 -19.01
N ARG A 223 -8.19 5.46 -20.07
CA ARG A 223 -7.40 6.54 -20.65
C ARG A 223 -7.63 7.80 -19.83
N VAL A 224 -6.56 8.45 -19.42
CA VAL A 224 -6.59 9.81 -18.87
C VAL A 224 -6.40 10.74 -20.06
N HIS A 225 -7.35 11.65 -20.27
CA HIS A 225 -7.33 12.68 -21.31
C HIS A 225 -7.07 14.03 -20.68
#